data_AF-A0A1Q7MSA3-F1
#
_entry.id   AF-A0A1Q7MSA3-F1
#
_cell.length_a   1.000
_cell.length_b   1.000
_cell.length_c   1.000
_cell.angle_alpha   90.00
_cell.angle_beta   90.00
_cell.angle_gamma   90.00
#
_symmetry.space_group_name_H-M   'P 1'
#
loop_
_entity.id
_entity.type
_entity.pdbx_description
1 polymer ?
#
loop_
_entity_poly.entity_id
_entity_poly.type
_entity_poly.pdbx_seq_one_letter_code
_entity_poly.pdbx_strand_id
1 'polypeptide(L)'
;MVAFLQTIGWLVVIVYASIPSFWLLVHPRVEYWRSRQRSPYRVLIPVWITMWIALGTTTAPWRHVLIYNTGWTWIPAAILFFTGLWLYKSSGEHFSGPQLIGVAELLPSQGEQRLVISGIRDRIRHPVYLGHLCEMLAWSIGGLAVAYALTAFAALTGVIMIRLEDKELEERFGEEYRRYRSHVPALIPSLSKPSLAQRQ
;
A
#
# COMPACT_ATOMS: atom_id res chain seq x y z
N MET A 1 26.05 1.33 -14.07
CA MET A 1 24.91 0.44 -13.76
C MET A 1 24.36 0.65 -12.35
N VAL A 2 25.17 0.57 -11.29
CA VAL A 2 24.69 0.73 -9.90
C VAL A 2 24.07 2.10 -9.60
N ALA A 3 24.73 3.21 -10.01
CA ALA A 3 24.18 4.56 -9.81
C ALA A 3 22.82 4.79 -10.53
N PHE A 4 22.63 4.13 -11.68
CA PHE A 4 21.37 4.16 -12.41
C PHE A 4 20.26 3.43 -11.65
N LEU A 5 20.55 2.23 -11.14
CA LEU A 5 19.63 1.47 -10.28
C LEU A 5 19.30 2.21 -8.99
N GLN A 6 20.25 2.91 -8.38
CA GLN A 6 20.02 3.74 -7.20
C GLN A 6 19.11 4.93 -7.50
N THR A 7 19.28 5.56 -8.66
CA THR A 7 18.39 6.65 -9.11
C THR A 7 16.97 6.13 -9.35
N ILE A 8 16.83 4.97 -9.99
CA ILE A 8 15.52 4.31 -10.16
C ILE A 8 14.91 3.98 -8.81
N GLY A 9 15.66 3.33 -7.92
CA GLY A 9 15.19 2.96 -6.59
C GLY A 9 14.72 4.17 -5.79
N TRP A 10 15.47 5.27 -5.84
CA TRP A 10 15.06 6.53 -5.22
C TRP A 10 13.72 7.05 -5.76
N LEU A 11 13.55 7.09 -7.09
CA LEU A 11 12.30 7.53 -7.72
C LEU A 11 11.12 6.60 -7.38
N VAL A 12 11.34 5.29 -7.41
CA VAL A 12 10.32 4.29 -7.05
C VAL A 12 9.91 4.47 -5.59
N VAL A 13 10.87 4.57 -4.68
CA VAL A 13 10.59 4.71 -3.25
C VAL A 13 9.87 6.03 -2.94
N ILE A 14 10.12 7.13 -3.67
CA ILE A 14 9.33 8.37 -3.55
C ILE A 14 7.85 8.11 -3.87
N VAL A 15 7.58 7.45 -4.99
CA VAL A 15 6.20 7.15 -5.40
C VAL A 15 5.52 6.29 -4.34
N TYR A 16 6.15 5.19 -3.93
CA TYR A 16 5.58 4.29 -2.93
C TYR A 16 5.39 4.95 -1.56
N ALA A 17 6.36 5.74 -1.10
CA ALA A 17 6.29 6.40 0.20
C ALA A 17 5.16 7.42 0.32
N SER A 18 4.75 7.99 -0.83
CA SER A 18 3.65 8.95 -0.87
C SER A 18 2.26 8.28 -0.85
N ILE A 19 2.14 6.98 -1.16
CA ILE A 19 0.84 6.28 -1.28
C ILE A 19 0.03 6.35 0.01
N PRO A 20 0.55 5.99 1.20
CA PRO A 20 -0.25 6.05 2.41
C PRO A 20 -0.69 7.50 2.71
N SER A 21 0.20 8.46 2.50
CA SER A 21 -0.09 9.88 2.72
C SER A 21 -1.17 10.41 1.76
N PHE A 22 -1.22 9.92 0.52
CA PHE A 22 -2.30 10.21 -0.42
C PHE A 22 -3.64 9.70 0.11
N TRP A 23 -3.67 8.46 0.61
CA TRP A 23 -4.88 7.84 1.16
C TRP A 23 -5.33 8.48 2.48
N LEU A 24 -4.44 9.06 3.27
CA LEU A 24 -4.80 9.89 4.44
C LEU A 24 -5.61 11.14 4.05
N LEU A 25 -5.55 11.62 2.81
CA LEU A 25 -6.42 12.70 2.32
C LEU A 25 -7.84 12.21 2.01
N VAL A 26 -8.00 10.89 1.84
CA VAL A 26 -9.22 10.23 1.40
C VAL A 26 -9.99 9.64 2.58
N HIS A 27 -9.41 8.67 3.30
CA HIS A 27 -10.14 7.87 4.31
C HIS A 27 -10.79 8.69 5.44
N PRO A 28 -10.18 9.76 5.98
CA PRO A 28 -10.85 10.59 6.99
C PRO A 28 -12.04 11.40 6.48
N ARG A 29 -12.25 11.49 5.16
CA ARG A 29 -13.24 12.36 4.50
C ARG A 29 -13.95 11.65 3.36
N VAL A 30 -14.17 10.34 3.46
CA VAL A 30 -14.73 9.55 2.37
C VAL A 30 -16.12 10.02 1.99
N GLU A 31 -16.98 10.34 2.97
CA GLU A 31 -18.33 10.86 2.75
C GLU A 31 -18.30 12.18 1.99
N TYR A 32 -17.35 13.06 2.33
CA TYR A 32 -17.15 14.33 1.63
C TYR A 32 -16.81 14.10 0.16
N TRP A 33 -15.88 13.20 -0.13
CA TRP A 33 -15.49 12.88 -1.51
C TRP A 33 -16.62 12.19 -2.28
N ARG A 34 -17.38 11.28 -1.65
CA ARG A 34 -18.55 10.62 -2.23
C ARG A 34 -19.71 11.58 -2.50
N SER A 35 -19.89 12.63 -1.69
CA SER A 35 -20.97 13.61 -1.84
C SER A 35 -20.83 14.54 -3.06
N ARG A 36 -19.65 14.57 -3.70
CA ARG A 36 -19.33 15.53 -4.75
C ARG A 36 -19.68 14.97 -6.13
N GLN A 37 -20.39 15.75 -6.94
CA GLN A 37 -20.75 15.36 -8.32
C GLN A 37 -19.55 15.24 -9.27
N ARG A 38 -18.44 15.94 -8.97
CA ARG A 38 -17.21 15.88 -9.78
C ARG A 38 -16.25 14.85 -9.18
N SER A 39 -15.58 14.11 -10.07
CA SER A 39 -14.56 13.11 -9.70
C SER A 39 -13.49 13.68 -8.75
N PRO A 40 -13.33 13.11 -7.53
CA PRO A 40 -12.32 13.52 -6.55
C PRO A 40 -10.89 13.58 -7.09
N TYR A 41 -10.58 12.74 -8.08
CA TYR A 41 -9.25 12.64 -8.69
C TYR A 41 -8.75 13.91 -9.36
N ARG A 42 -9.66 14.83 -9.74
CA ARG A 42 -9.27 16.14 -10.28
C ARG A 42 -8.49 16.99 -9.28
N VAL A 43 -8.71 16.77 -7.99
CA VAL A 43 -7.98 17.46 -6.90
C VAL A 43 -6.89 16.54 -6.35
N LEU A 44 -7.22 15.26 -6.14
CA LEU A 44 -6.30 14.32 -5.49
C LEU A 44 -5.04 14.06 -6.35
N ILE A 45 -5.15 13.93 -7.68
CA ILE A 45 -3.99 13.65 -8.54
C ILE A 45 -2.99 14.82 -8.55
N PRO A 46 -3.39 16.09 -8.78
CA PRO A 46 -2.45 17.22 -8.67
C PRO A 46 -1.78 17.34 -7.30
N VAL A 47 -2.53 17.08 -6.22
CA VAL A 47 -1.96 17.05 -4.87
C VAL A 47 -0.92 15.93 -4.75
N TRP A 48 -1.19 14.75 -5.28
CA TRP A 48 -0.25 13.63 -5.24
C TRP A 48 1.03 13.90 -6.03
N ILE A 49 0.92 14.49 -7.23
CA ILE A 49 2.07 14.94 -8.03
C ILE A 49 2.88 15.97 -7.24
N THR A 50 2.22 16.89 -6.54
CA THR A 50 2.89 17.88 -5.68
C THR A 50 3.66 17.19 -4.54
N MET A 51 3.11 16.11 -3.96
CA MET A 51 3.82 15.31 -2.96
C MET A 51 5.06 14.64 -3.55
N TRP A 52 5.00 14.09 -4.77
CA TRP A 52 6.18 13.52 -5.44
C TRP A 52 7.26 14.56 -5.69
N ILE A 53 6.87 15.75 -6.15
CA ILE A 53 7.80 16.87 -6.37
C ILE A 53 8.41 17.32 -5.05
N ALA A 54 7.61 17.47 -3.98
CA ALA A 54 8.08 17.87 -2.66
C ALA A 54 9.05 16.84 -2.09
N LEU A 55 8.70 15.54 -2.11
CA LEU A 55 9.58 14.47 -1.65
C LEU A 55 10.85 14.40 -2.51
N GLY A 56 10.73 14.48 -3.83
CA GLY A 56 11.87 14.47 -4.75
C GLY A 56 12.83 15.63 -4.53
N THR A 57 12.33 16.86 -4.46
CA THR A 57 13.16 18.05 -4.23
C THR A 57 13.81 18.02 -2.85
N THR A 58 13.07 17.64 -1.80
CA THR A 58 13.60 17.53 -0.44
C THR A 58 14.64 16.42 -0.37
N THR A 59 14.43 15.26 -0.98
CA THR A 59 15.36 14.11 -0.84
C THR A 59 16.50 14.10 -1.85
N ALA A 60 16.44 14.90 -2.91
CA ALA A 60 17.44 14.95 -3.97
C ALA A 60 18.88 15.17 -3.49
N PRO A 61 19.18 16.03 -2.49
CA PRO A 61 20.54 16.20 -1.99
C PRO A 61 21.16 14.91 -1.44
N TRP A 62 20.33 14.01 -0.91
CA TRP A 62 20.75 12.76 -0.26
C TRP A 62 20.67 11.53 -1.16
N ARG A 63 20.30 11.68 -2.44
CA ARG A 63 20.09 10.56 -3.39
C ARG A 63 21.34 9.75 -3.74
N HIS A 64 22.52 10.20 -3.31
CA HIS A 64 23.81 9.52 -3.52
C HIS A 64 24.43 9.02 -2.21
N VAL A 65 23.78 9.25 -1.06
CA VAL A 65 24.31 8.87 0.25
C VAL A 65 24.04 7.39 0.51
N LEU A 66 25.09 6.58 0.55
CA LEU A 66 25.02 5.13 0.75
C LEU A 66 25.41 4.76 2.17
N ILE A 67 24.63 3.89 2.81
CA ILE A 67 24.98 3.23 4.06
C ILE A 67 26.02 2.15 3.79
N TYR A 68 25.85 1.43 2.69
CA TYR A 68 26.77 0.40 2.20
C TYR A 68 26.63 0.26 0.68
N ASN A 69 27.61 -0.38 0.04
CA ASN A 69 27.60 -0.66 -1.38
C ASN A 69 28.15 -2.08 -1.62
N THR A 70 27.28 -3.08 -1.48
CA THR A 70 27.70 -4.48 -1.51
C THR A 70 26.81 -5.30 -2.44
N GLY A 71 27.41 -5.93 -3.45
CA GLY A 71 26.67 -6.60 -4.52
C GLY A 71 25.74 -7.73 -4.08
N TRP A 72 26.11 -8.51 -3.05
CA TRP A 72 25.28 -9.63 -2.59
C TRP A 72 23.93 -9.21 -2.02
N THR A 73 23.79 -7.95 -1.56
CA THR A 73 22.53 -7.41 -1.02
C THR A 73 21.41 -7.35 -2.08
N TRP A 74 21.76 -7.38 -3.36
CA TRP A 74 20.77 -7.48 -4.44
C TRP A 74 20.06 -8.84 -4.49
N ILE A 75 20.62 -9.90 -3.90
CA ILE A 75 19.97 -11.22 -3.82
C ILE A 75 18.72 -11.15 -2.91
N PRO A 76 18.80 -10.75 -1.63
CA PRO A 76 17.59 -10.57 -0.81
C PRO A 76 16.67 -9.47 -1.35
N ALA A 77 17.21 -8.42 -1.99
CA ALA A 77 16.38 -7.42 -2.66
C ALA A 77 15.50 -8.03 -3.76
N ALA A 78 16.06 -8.88 -4.62
CA ALA A 78 15.31 -9.57 -5.66
C ALA A 78 14.22 -10.48 -5.08
N ILE A 79 14.52 -11.21 -4.00
CA ILE A 79 13.53 -12.06 -3.31
C ILE A 79 12.35 -11.21 -2.81
N LEU A 80 12.61 -10.07 -2.17
CA LEU A 80 11.56 -9.16 -1.71
C LEU A 80 10.75 -8.58 -2.86
N PHE A 81 11.41 -8.17 -3.94
CA PHE A 81 10.77 -7.65 -5.15
C PHE A 81 9.80 -8.69 -5.75
N PHE A 82 10.25 -9.91 -5.98
CA PHE A 82 9.38 -10.96 -6.52
C PHE A 82 8.26 -11.36 -5.54
N THR A 83 8.51 -11.27 -4.23
CA THR A 83 7.46 -11.45 -3.21
C THR A 83 6.41 -10.35 -3.28
N GLY A 84 6.82 -9.09 -3.48
CA GLY A 84 5.92 -7.95 -3.68
C GLY A 84 5.03 -8.14 -4.92
N LEU A 85 5.64 -8.48 -6.06
CA LEU A 85 4.91 -8.78 -7.30
C LEU A 85 3.91 -9.94 -7.13
N TRP A 86 4.30 -11.00 -6.42
CA TRP A 86 3.41 -12.12 -6.13
C TRP A 86 2.22 -11.70 -5.25
N LEU A 87 2.45 -10.87 -4.23
CA LEU A 87 1.40 -10.31 -3.38
C LEU A 87 0.41 -9.46 -4.17
N TYR A 88 0.88 -8.62 -5.10
CA TYR A 88 -0.01 -7.85 -5.98
C TYR A 88 -0.84 -8.75 -6.88
N LYS A 89 -0.19 -9.71 -7.54
CA LYS A 89 -0.87 -10.66 -8.42
C LYS A 89 -1.97 -11.41 -7.66
N SER A 90 -1.64 -11.96 -6.49
CA SER A 90 -2.61 -12.71 -5.68
C SER A 90 -3.72 -11.81 -5.10
N SER A 91 -3.41 -10.55 -4.81
CA SER A 91 -4.41 -9.57 -4.37
C SER A 91 -5.43 -9.21 -5.46
N GLY A 92 -5.05 -9.35 -6.74
CA GLY A 92 -5.88 -9.03 -7.89
C GLY A 92 -6.79 -10.16 -8.38
N GLU A 93 -6.60 -11.40 -7.95
CA GLU A 93 -7.39 -12.56 -8.44
C GLU A 93 -8.90 -12.46 -8.16
N HIS A 94 -9.31 -11.58 -7.24
CA HIS A 94 -10.72 -11.39 -6.84
C HIS A 94 -11.16 -9.92 -6.88
N PHE A 95 -10.36 -9.03 -7.49
CA PHE A 95 -10.63 -7.59 -7.54
C PHE A 95 -10.49 -7.06 -8.97
N SER A 96 -11.39 -6.16 -9.34
CA SER A 96 -11.17 -5.31 -10.52
C SER A 96 -10.06 -4.30 -10.24
N GLY A 97 -9.30 -3.88 -11.28
CA GLY A 97 -8.22 -2.89 -11.13
C GLY A 97 -8.58 -1.64 -10.32
N PRO A 98 -9.75 -1.00 -10.56
CA PRO A 98 -10.19 0.14 -9.74
C PRO A 98 -10.44 -0.20 -8.27
N GLN A 99 -10.86 -1.41 -7.93
CA GLN A 99 -11.01 -1.80 -6.53
C GLN A 99 -9.65 -2.08 -5.88
N LEU A 100 -8.70 -2.64 -6.63
CA LEU A 100 -7.35 -2.93 -6.13
C LEU A 100 -6.57 -1.65 -5.81
N ILE A 101 -6.80 -0.59 -6.58
CA ILE A 101 -6.16 0.73 -6.39
C ILE A 101 -7.02 1.60 -5.44
N GLY A 102 -8.07 1.07 -4.79
CA GLY A 102 -8.95 1.83 -3.89
C GLY A 102 -9.88 2.84 -4.60
N VAL A 103 -9.83 2.91 -5.93
CA VAL A 103 -10.62 3.84 -6.74
C VAL A 103 -12.12 3.59 -6.63
N ALA A 104 -12.50 2.32 -6.51
CA ALA A 104 -13.89 1.91 -6.34
C ALA A 104 -14.51 2.39 -5.02
N GLU A 105 -13.70 2.78 -4.03
CA GLU A 105 -14.20 3.28 -2.74
C GLU A 105 -14.73 4.71 -2.85
N LEU A 106 -14.27 5.46 -3.84
CA LEU A 106 -14.64 6.86 -4.09
C LEU A 106 -15.72 7.03 -5.16
N LEU A 107 -16.02 5.98 -5.93
CA LEU A 107 -17.06 6.04 -6.95
C LEU A 107 -18.42 5.70 -6.34
N PRO A 108 -19.50 6.44 -6.68
CA PRO A 108 -20.86 6.10 -6.27
C PRO A 108 -21.19 4.67 -6.69
N SER A 109 -21.57 3.83 -5.71
CA SER A 109 -21.79 2.40 -5.89
C SER A 109 -22.87 2.13 -6.95
N GLN A 110 -22.49 1.50 -8.06
CA GLN A 110 -23.43 0.93 -9.04
C GLN A 110 -23.84 -0.52 -8.69
N GLY A 111 -23.63 -0.97 -7.43
CA GLY A 111 -24.03 -2.29 -6.95
C GLY A 111 -23.60 -2.58 -5.51
N GLU A 112 -24.09 -3.69 -4.94
CA GLU A 112 -23.70 -4.20 -3.62
C GLU A 112 -22.19 -4.43 -3.55
N GLN A 113 -21.49 -3.62 -2.74
CA GLN A 113 -20.10 -3.90 -2.40
C GLN A 113 -20.11 -5.07 -1.42
N ARG A 114 -19.45 -6.18 -1.77
CA ARG A 114 -19.30 -7.36 -0.89
C ARG A 114 -17.91 -7.39 -0.27
N LEU A 115 -17.81 -7.85 0.97
CA LEU A 115 -16.54 -8.04 1.63
C LEU A 115 -15.80 -9.25 1.03
N VAL A 116 -14.64 -9.01 0.42
CA VAL A 116 -13.83 -10.08 -0.20
C VAL A 116 -12.82 -10.62 0.81
N ILE A 117 -13.11 -11.81 1.35
CA ILE A 117 -12.28 -12.49 2.36
C ILE A 117 -11.60 -13.78 1.85
N SER A 118 -11.64 -14.03 0.53
CA SER A 118 -11.08 -15.23 -0.11
C SER A 118 -9.67 -15.01 -0.68
N GLY A 119 -9.00 -16.10 -1.05
CA GLY A 119 -7.65 -16.06 -1.62
C GLY A 119 -6.63 -15.59 -0.59
N ILE A 120 -5.68 -14.74 -0.98
CA ILE A 120 -4.66 -14.20 -0.06
C ILE A 120 -5.27 -13.45 1.14
N ARG A 121 -6.49 -12.92 0.97
CA ARG A 121 -7.21 -12.19 2.03
C ARG A 121 -7.73 -13.11 3.13
N ASP A 122 -7.74 -14.42 2.96
CA ASP A 122 -8.02 -15.34 4.08
C ASP A 122 -6.82 -15.48 5.04
N ARG A 123 -5.62 -14.99 4.65
CA ARG A 123 -4.39 -15.05 5.46
C ARG A 123 -3.87 -13.70 5.92
N ILE A 124 -4.08 -12.64 5.14
CA ILE A 124 -3.61 -11.27 5.40
C ILE A 124 -4.71 -10.29 4.97
N ARG A 125 -5.09 -9.33 5.81
CA ARG A 125 -6.11 -8.34 5.44
C ARG A 125 -5.65 -7.33 4.39
N HIS A 126 -4.40 -6.88 4.49
CA HIS A 126 -3.82 -5.83 3.66
C HIS A 126 -2.63 -6.33 2.80
N PRO A 127 -2.83 -7.33 1.91
CA PRO A 127 -1.75 -7.95 1.15
C PRO A 127 -1.09 -6.97 0.15
N VAL A 128 -1.85 -6.01 -0.38
CA VAL A 128 -1.33 -4.93 -1.24
C VAL A 128 -0.34 -4.05 -0.47
N TYR A 129 -0.60 -3.77 0.81
CA TYR A 129 0.26 -2.92 1.63
C TYR A 129 1.52 -3.65 2.06
N LEU A 130 1.40 -4.95 2.34
CA LEU A 130 2.58 -5.80 2.49
C LEU A 130 3.41 -5.82 1.21
N GLY A 131 2.76 -5.91 0.04
CA GLY A 131 3.42 -5.79 -1.26
C GLY A 131 4.19 -4.47 -1.40
N HIS A 132 3.56 -3.34 -1.07
CA HIS A 132 4.23 -2.03 -1.07
C HIS A 132 5.45 -2.00 -0.16
N LEU A 133 5.34 -2.56 1.04
CA LEU A 133 6.47 -2.62 1.98
C LEU A 133 7.62 -3.49 1.43
N CYS A 134 7.30 -4.65 0.84
CA CYS A 134 8.29 -5.52 0.20
C CYS A 134 9.04 -4.82 -0.93
N GLU A 135 8.32 -4.13 -1.82
CA GLU A 135 8.91 -3.36 -2.92
C GLU A 135 9.83 -2.25 -2.40
N MET A 136 9.37 -1.48 -1.42
CA MET A 136 10.17 -0.41 -0.82
C MET A 136 11.44 -0.95 -0.14
N LEU A 137 11.34 -2.07 0.58
CA LEU A 137 12.49 -2.73 1.19
C LEU A 137 13.45 -3.30 0.14
N ALA A 138 12.94 -3.88 -0.95
CA ALA A 138 13.77 -4.36 -2.05
C ALA A 138 14.68 -3.24 -2.60
N TRP A 139 14.12 -2.06 -2.86
CA TRP A 139 14.90 -0.91 -3.32
C TRP A 139 15.80 -0.31 -2.23
N SER A 140 15.36 -0.31 -0.97
CA SER A 140 16.16 0.21 0.15
C SER A 140 17.39 -0.65 0.44
N ILE A 141 17.28 -1.98 0.29
CA ILE A 141 18.40 -2.91 0.46
C ILE A 141 19.54 -2.64 -0.53
N GLY A 142 19.30 -1.91 -1.63
CA GLY A 142 20.35 -1.36 -2.49
C GLY A 142 21.32 -0.39 -1.81
N GLY A 143 21.09 -0.05 -0.53
CA GLY A 143 22.04 0.65 0.34
C GLY A 143 21.83 2.17 0.44
N LEU A 144 20.82 2.72 -0.23
CA LEU A 144 20.56 4.15 -0.25
C LEU A 144 19.92 4.62 1.06
N ALA A 145 20.58 5.53 1.78
CA ALA A 145 20.11 6.00 3.09
C ALA A 145 18.71 6.64 3.01
N VAL A 146 18.46 7.44 1.97
CA VAL A 146 17.16 8.11 1.81
C VAL A 146 16.02 7.14 1.47
N ALA A 147 16.33 5.99 0.85
CA ALA A 147 15.33 4.96 0.60
C ALA A 147 14.83 4.32 1.90
N TYR A 148 15.74 4.05 2.85
CA TYR A 148 15.38 3.59 4.19
C TYR A 148 14.52 4.60 4.95
N ALA A 149 14.90 5.88 4.90
CA ALA A 149 14.14 6.95 5.57
C ALA A 149 12.71 7.07 5.01
N LEU A 150 12.56 7.05 3.68
CA LEU A 150 11.26 7.08 3.02
C LEU A 150 10.44 5.81 3.30
N THR A 151 11.08 4.64 3.37
CA THR A 151 10.42 3.38 3.75
C THR A 151 9.91 3.41 5.18
N ALA A 152 10.70 3.95 6.12
CA ALA A 152 10.26 4.13 7.50
C ALA A 152 9.07 5.11 7.59
N PHE A 153 9.13 6.24 6.87
CA PHE A 153 8.03 7.19 6.77
C PHE A 153 6.74 6.54 6.22
N ALA A 154 6.86 5.75 5.16
CA ALA A 154 5.75 5.03 4.55
C ALA A 154 5.17 3.96 5.49
N ALA A 155 6.02 3.25 6.23
CA ALA A 155 5.57 2.28 7.22
C ALA A 155 4.76 2.96 8.35
N LEU A 156 5.25 4.10 8.87
CA LEU A 156 4.56 4.85 9.92
C LEU A 156 3.21 5.39 9.45
N THR A 157 3.17 6.04 8.29
CA THR A 157 1.92 6.54 7.70
C THR A 157 0.99 5.41 7.27
N GLY A 158 1.55 4.29 6.80
CA GLY A 158 0.84 3.06 6.46
C GLY A 158 0.12 2.43 7.65
N VAL A 159 0.71 2.43 8.85
CA VAL A 159 0.03 1.94 10.07
C VAL A 159 -1.18 2.79 10.40
N ILE A 160 -1.09 4.12 10.26
CA ILE A 160 -2.23 5.02 10.47
C ILE A 160 -3.31 4.75 9.42
N MET A 161 -2.90 4.62 8.16
CA MET A 161 -3.78 4.35 7.04
C MET A 161 -4.56 3.03 7.23
N ILE A 162 -3.88 1.92 7.55
CA ILE A 162 -4.52 0.63 7.87
C ILE A 162 -5.61 0.77 8.93
N ARG A 163 -5.39 1.59 9.97
CA ARG A 163 -6.39 1.77 11.03
C ARG A 163 -7.61 2.56 10.55
N LEU A 164 -7.41 3.54 9.68
CA LEU A 164 -8.51 4.32 9.10
C LEU A 164 -9.31 3.48 8.12
N GLU A 165 -8.64 2.67 7.31
CA GLU A 165 -9.30 1.72 6.40
C GLU A 165 -10.07 0.65 7.17
N ASP A 166 -9.46 0.02 8.18
CA ASP A 166 -10.14 -0.95 9.03
C ASP A 166 -11.40 -0.34 9.66
N LYS A 167 -11.33 0.94 10.08
CA LYS A 167 -12.48 1.66 10.64
C LYS A 167 -13.57 1.90 9.59
N GLU A 168 -13.20 2.36 8.40
CA GLU A 168 -14.16 2.57 7.30
C GLU A 168 -14.83 1.25 6.88
N LEU A 169 -14.05 0.18 6.75
CA LEU A 169 -14.57 -1.16 6.43
C LEU A 169 -15.50 -1.68 7.53
N GLU A 170 -15.19 -1.42 8.80
CA GLU A 170 -16.08 -1.76 9.92
C GLU A 170 -17.38 -0.94 9.90
N GLU A 171 -17.34 0.34 9.57
CA GLU A 171 -18.53 1.18 9.40
C GLU A 171 -19.40 0.73 8.21
N ARG A 172 -18.77 0.24 7.13
CA ARG A 172 -19.46 -0.24 5.91
C ARG A 172 -20.05 -1.64 6.04
N PHE A 173 -19.32 -2.58 6.64
CA PHE A 173 -19.65 -4.02 6.65
C PHE A 173 -20.04 -4.55 8.05
N GLY A 174 -19.89 -3.74 9.10
CA GLY A 174 -20.35 -4.07 10.44
C GLY A 174 -19.72 -5.33 11.04
N GLU A 175 -20.55 -6.22 11.58
CA GLU A 175 -20.13 -7.45 12.26
C GLU A 175 -19.35 -8.41 11.36
N GLU A 176 -19.66 -8.45 10.07
CA GLU A 176 -18.96 -9.31 9.11
C GLU A 176 -17.47 -8.97 9.08
N TYR A 177 -17.17 -7.67 9.03
CA TYR A 177 -15.80 -7.19 9.05
C TYR A 177 -15.13 -7.33 10.43
N ARG A 178 -15.85 -7.08 11.53
CA ARG A 178 -15.30 -7.33 12.89
C ARG A 178 -14.85 -8.77 13.06
N ARG A 179 -15.67 -9.72 12.62
CA ARG A 179 -15.35 -11.14 12.66
C ARG A 179 -14.16 -11.48 11.77
N TYR A 180 -14.11 -10.93 10.56
CA TYR A 180 -12.95 -11.09 9.68
C TYR A 180 -11.66 -10.54 10.33
N ARG A 181 -11.72 -9.33 10.89
CA ARG A 181 -10.62 -8.63 11.56
C ARG A 181 -10.07 -9.38 12.76
N SER A 182 -10.92 -10.06 13.53
CA SER A 182 -10.50 -10.81 14.71
C SER A 182 -9.75 -12.11 14.37
N HIS A 183 -9.90 -12.63 13.14
CA HIS A 183 -9.33 -13.91 12.73
C HIS A 183 -8.16 -13.79 11.76
N VAL A 184 -8.13 -12.74 10.94
CA VAL A 184 -7.11 -12.54 9.91
C VAL A 184 -6.20 -11.38 10.31
N PRO A 185 -4.88 -11.55 10.43
CA PRO A 185 -3.95 -10.48 10.79
C PRO A 185 -3.82 -9.41 9.69
N ALA A 186 -3.41 -8.20 10.07
CA ALA A 186 -3.31 -7.06 9.14
C ALA A 186 -2.26 -7.27 8.03
N LEU A 187 -1.02 -7.63 8.40
CA LEU A 187 0.12 -7.69 7.47
C LEU A 187 0.91 -9.00 7.54
N ILE A 188 1.07 -9.62 8.71
CA ILE A 188 1.87 -10.86 8.82
C ILE A 188 0.97 -12.05 8.46
N PRO A 189 1.27 -12.83 7.41
CA PRO A 189 0.41 -13.95 7.00
C PRO A 189 0.24 -14.99 8.09
N SER A 190 -1.01 -15.40 8.30
CA SER A 190 -1.30 -16.59 9.10
C SER A 190 -0.89 -17.87 8.34
N LEU A 191 -0.13 -18.74 9.02
CA LEU A 191 0.26 -20.05 8.49
C LEU A 191 -0.94 -21.01 8.40
N SER A 192 -1.89 -20.87 9.33
CA SER A 192 -3.13 -21.64 9.36
C SER A 192 -4.26 -20.83 8.74
N LYS A 193 -5.16 -21.50 7.99
CA LYS A 193 -6.40 -20.85 7.54
C LYS A 193 -7.28 -20.58 8.77
N PRO A 194 -7.62 -19.32 9.06
CA PRO A 194 -8.54 -19.03 10.14
C PRO A 194 -9.89 -19.68 9.86
N SER A 195 -10.52 -20.28 10.88
CA SER A 195 -11.86 -20.86 10.76
C SER A 195 -12.92 -19.76 10.70
N LEU A 196 -12.99 -19.06 9.57
CA LEU A 196 -14.10 -18.18 9.25
C LEU A 196 -15.29 -19.09 8.92
N ALA A 197 -16.02 -19.56 9.95
CA ALA A 197 -17.15 -20.46 9.72
C ALA A 197 -18.16 -19.76 8.82
N GLN A 198 -18.21 -20.22 7.57
CA GLN A 198 -19.17 -19.84 6.55
C GLN A 198 -20.56 -20.22 7.07
N ARG A 199 -21.35 -19.23 7.47
CA ARG A 199 -22.81 -19.36 7.39
C ARG A 199 -23.20 -18.51 6.18
N GLN A 200 -23.33 -19.19 5.04
CA GLN A 200 -24.31 -18.78 4.03
C GLN A 200 -25.70 -19.08 4.59
#